data_AF-A0A396I1M4-F1
#
_entry.id   AF-A0A396I1M4-F1
#
_cell.length_a   1.000
_cell.length_b   1.000
_cell.length_c   1.000
_cell.angle_alpha   90.00
_cell.angle_beta   90.00
_cell.angle_gamma   90.00
#
_symmetry.space_group_name_H-M   'P 1'
#
loop_
_entity.id
_entity.type
_entity.pdbx_description
1 polymer ?
#
loop_
_entity_poly.entity_id
_entity_poly.type
_entity_poly.pdbx_seq_one_letter_code
_entity_poly.pdbx_strand_id
1 'polypeptide(L)'
;MVIEYCKKHVDAASSDELEKWDAEFDKIDQDTLLKLILAANYLACLTTANNIKDKTPEEIRKIFNIKNDYTSAEKEEVRRENSWAFE
;
A
#
# COMPACT_ATOMS: atom_id res chain seq x y z
N MET A 1 -4.18 -16.46 -9.56
CA MET A 1 -4.62 -15.23 -10.24
C MET A 1 -3.80 -13.99 -9.83
N VAL A 2 -3.81 -13.46 -8.61
CA VAL A 2 -2.96 -12.27 -8.28
C VAL A 2 -1.46 -12.50 -8.57
N ILE A 3 -0.91 -13.62 -8.08
CA ILE A 3 0.50 -13.98 -8.32
C ILE A 3 0.80 -14.19 -9.81
N GLU A 4 -0.16 -14.72 -10.55
CA GLU A 4 -0.04 -15.00 -11.98
C GLU A 4 -0.06 -13.71 -12.80
N TYR A 5 -0.97 -12.79 -12.47
CA TYR A 5 -1.04 -11.45 -13.01
C TYR A 5 0.30 -10.71 -12.80
N CYS A 6 0.81 -10.71 -11.56
CA CYS A 6 2.11 -10.10 -11.26
C CYS A 6 3.27 -10.73 -12.04
N LYS A 7 3.33 -12.06 -12.13
CA LYS A 7 4.39 -12.74 -12.91
C LYS A 7 4.31 -12.38 -14.39
N LYS A 8 3.11 -12.40 -14.98
CA LYS A 8 2.93 -12.04 -16.39
C LYS A 8 3.35 -10.60 -16.67
N HIS A 9 3.06 -9.67 -15.77
CA HIS A 9 3.44 -8.25 -15.90
C HIS A 9 4.93 -7.98 -15.71
N VAL A 10 5.64 -8.85 -14.98
CA VAL A 10 7.09 -8.78 -14.82
C VAL A 10 7.83 -9.45 -15.98
N ASP A 11 7.30 -10.57 -16.47
CA ASP A 11 7.95 -11.42 -17.48
C ASP A 11 7.59 -11.06 -18.93
N ALA A 12 6.61 -10.18 -19.16
CA ALA A 12 6.16 -9.83 -20.50
C ALA A 12 7.27 -9.17 -21.33
N ALA A 13 7.42 -9.64 -22.57
CA ALA A 13 8.47 -9.17 -23.47
C ALA A 13 8.11 -7.85 -24.19
N SER A 14 6.82 -7.51 -24.29
CA SER A 14 6.34 -6.28 -24.90
C SER A 14 4.98 -5.81 -24.34
N SER A 15 4.70 -4.51 -24.52
CA SER A 15 3.42 -3.88 -24.17
C SER A 15 2.24 -4.51 -24.92
N ASP A 16 2.41 -4.80 -26.22
CA ASP A 16 1.36 -5.38 -27.06
C ASP A 16 0.94 -6.79 -26.62
N GLU A 17 1.88 -7.57 -26.05
CA GLU A 17 1.58 -8.89 -25.48
C GLU A 17 0.78 -8.77 -24.19
N LEU A 18 1.13 -7.77 -23.37
CA LEU A 18 0.47 -7.43 -22.12
C LEU A 18 -0.97 -7.00 -22.34
N GLU A 19 -1.21 -6.05 -23.23
CA GLU A 19 -2.55 -5.54 -23.54
C GLU A 19 -3.51 -6.65 -24.01
N LYS A 20 -3.01 -7.59 -24.82
CA LYS A 20 -3.81 -8.75 -25.27
C LYS A 20 -4.14 -9.68 -24.12
N TRP A 21 -3.18 -9.93 -23.23
CA TRP A 21 -3.39 -10.80 -22.09
C TRP A 21 -4.34 -10.16 -21.07
N ASP A 22 -4.22 -8.86 -20.81
CA ASP A 22 -5.15 -8.12 -19.95
C ASP A 22 -6.58 -8.14 -20.49
N ALA A 23 -6.75 -7.96 -21.80
CA ALA A 23 -8.06 -8.07 -22.44
C ALA A 23 -8.69 -9.47 -22.34
N GLU A 24 -7.87 -10.52 -22.16
CA GLU A 24 -8.36 -11.87 -21.85
C GLU A 24 -8.62 -12.06 -20.36
N PHE A 25 -7.79 -11.48 -19.50
CA PHE A 25 -7.93 -11.50 -18.05
C PHE A 25 -9.21 -10.77 -17.59
N ASP A 26 -9.64 -9.73 -18.30
CA ASP A 26 -10.89 -9.00 -18.06
C ASP A 26 -12.16 -9.82 -18.30
N LYS A 27 -12.06 -10.99 -18.92
CA LYS A 27 -13.22 -11.87 -19.20
C LYS A 27 -13.56 -12.80 -18.03
N ILE A 28 -12.89 -12.67 -16.90
CA ILE A 28 -13.19 -13.44 -15.68
C ILE A 28 -14.54 -13.02 -15.09
N ASP A 29 -15.15 -13.91 -14.31
CA ASP A 29 -16.43 -13.62 -13.70
C ASP A 29 -16.33 -12.50 -12.63
N GLN A 30 -17.45 -11.82 -12.39
CA GLN A 30 -17.52 -10.66 -11.52
C GLN A 30 -17.11 -10.96 -10.06
N ASP A 31 -17.42 -12.15 -9.54
CA ASP A 31 -17.06 -12.52 -8.17
C ASP A 31 -15.54 -12.69 -8.04
N THR A 32 -14.91 -13.33 -9.01
CA THR A 32 -13.45 -13.44 -9.09
C THR A 32 -12.78 -12.07 -9.24
N LEU A 33 -13.32 -11.18 -10.08
CA LEU A 33 -12.82 -9.82 -10.24
C LEU A 33 -12.87 -9.02 -8.92
N LEU A 34 -13.99 -9.09 -8.18
CA LEU A 34 -14.13 -8.42 -6.89
C LEU A 34 -13.13 -8.95 -5.86
N LYS A 35 -12.91 -10.28 -5.82
CA LYS A 35 -11.89 -10.89 -4.95
C LYS A 35 -10.48 -10.44 -5.30
N LEU A 36 -10.18 -10.24 -6.59
CA LEU A 36 -8.89 -9.72 -7.03
C LEU A 36 -8.68 -8.27 -6.60
N ILE A 37 -9.70 -7.41 -6.75
CA ILE A 37 -9.65 -6.02 -6.27
C ILE A 37 -9.38 -5.99 -4.76
N LEU A 38 -10.09 -6.82 -3.98
CA LEU A 38 -9.87 -6.91 -2.54
C LEU A 38 -8.46 -7.40 -2.18
N ALA A 39 -7.95 -8.42 -2.89
CA ALA A 39 -6.60 -8.92 -2.66
C ALA A 39 -5.53 -7.88 -3.01
N ALA A 40 -5.69 -7.15 -4.12
CA ALA A 40 -4.79 -6.07 -4.51
C ALA A 40 -4.81 -4.93 -3.48
N ASN A 41 -6.00 -4.51 -3.02
CA ASN A 41 -6.16 -3.53 -1.96
C ASN A 41 -5.47 -3.99 -0.66
N TYR A 42 -5.66 -5.24 -0.25
CA TYR A 42 -5.01 -5.79 0.93
C TYR A 42 -3.48 -5.74 0.82
N LEU A 43 -2.90 -6.14 -0.31
CA LEU A 43 -1.45 -6.09 -0.53
C LEU A 43 -0.90 -4.66 -0.52
N ALA A 44 -1.63 -3.71 -1.10
CA ALA A 44 -1.26 -2.29 -1.09
C ALA A 44 -1.29 -1.71 0.34
N CYS A 45 -2.35 -2.02 1.12
CA CYS A 45 -2.45 -1.64 2.52
C CYS A 45 -1.35 -2.27 3.37
N LEU A 46 -1.06 -3.57 3.17
CA LEU A 46 0.01 -4.27 3.90
C LEU A 46 1.38 -3.65 3.64
N THR A 47 1.68 -3.33 2.39
CA THR A 47 2.95 -2.68 2.02
C THR A 47 3.07 -1.30 2.65
N THR A 48 1.99 -0.51 2.62
CA THR A 48 1.92 0.79 3.29
C THR A 48 2.12 0.66 4.81
N ALA A 49 1.46 -0.31 5.45
CA ALA A 49 1.61 -0.57 6.88
C ALA A 49 3.05 -0.99 7.24
N ASN A 50 3.68 -1.84 6.43
CA ASN A 50 5.08 -2.23 6.61
C ASN A 50 6.04 -1.04 6.44
N ASN A 51 5.72 -0.09 5.56
CA ASN A 51 6.47 1.15 5.42
C ASN A 51 6.30 2.11 6.61
N ILE A 52 5.28 1.93 7.44
CA ILE A 52 5.03 2.73 8.65
C ILE A 52 5.63 2.04 9.89
N LYS A 53 5.56 0.70 9.92
CA LYS A 53 5.99 -0.11 11.05
C LYS A 53 7.44 0.22 11.45
N ASP A 54 7.66 0.31 12.77
CA ASP A 54 8.95 0.56 13.41
C ASP A 54 9.63 1.89 13.02
N LYS A 55 8.90 2.82 12.39
CA LYS A 55 9.39 4.17 12.06
C LYS A 55 8.92 5.21 13.07
N THR A 56 9.76 6.22 13.27
CA THR A 56 9.38 7.39 14.06
C THR A 56 8.35 8.25 13.34
N PRO A 57 7.55 9.05 14.07
CA PRO A 57 6.62 10.01 13.45
C PRO A 57 7.29 10.96 12.46
N GLU A 58 8.53 11.37 12.72
CA GLU A 58 9.33 12.23 11.83
C GLU A 58 9.70 11.54 10.51
N GLU A 59 10.12 10.28 10.57
CA GLU A 59 10.44 9.48 9.37
C GLU A 59 9.19 9.20 8.53
N ILE A 60 8.07 8.85 9.17
CA ILE A 60 6.78 8.63 8.50
C ILE A 60 6.38 9.91 7.76
N ARG A 61 6.41 11.06 8.43
CA ARG A 61 6.07 12.35 7.82
C ARG A 61 6.93 12.64 6.59
N LYS A 62 8.24 12.34 6.65
CA LYS A 62 9.15 12.51 5.51
C LYS A 62 8.78 11.59 4.33
N ILE A 63 8.51 10.31 4.59
CA ILE A 63 8.19 9.32 3.56
C ILE A 63 6.89 9.68 2.84
N PHE A 64 5.85 10.06 3.59
CA PHE A 64 4.54 10.37 3.04
C PHE A 64 4.37 11.85 2.68
N ASN A 65 5.44 12.65 2.76
CA ASN A 65 5.44 14.09 2.49
C ASN A 65 4.35 14.86 3.27
N ILE A 66 4.17 14.50 4.55
CA ILE A 66 3.19 15.10 5.45
C ILE A 66 3.84 16.26 6.19
N LYS A 67 3.29 17.46 6.03
CA LYS A 67 3.71 18.63 6.81
C LYS A 67 3.32 18.43 8.28
N ASN A 68 4.25 18.69 9.18
CA ASN A 68 3.96 18.74 10.61
C ASN A 68 3.24 20.07 10.93
N ASP A 69 1.98 19.98 11.31
CA ASP A 69 1.08 21.10 11.63
C ASP A 69 0.87 21.31 13.14
N TYR A 70 1.36 20.39 13.98
CA TYR A 70 1.33 20.57 15.42
C TYR A 70 2.29 21.67 15.90
N THR A 71 1.79 22.47 16.85
CA THR A 71 2.63 23.33 17.70
C THR A 71 3.48 22.48 18.66
N SER A 72 4.51 23.09 19.28
CA SER A 72 5.37 22.37 20.22
C SER A 72 4.58 21.82 21.42
N ALA A 73 3.62 22.59 21.95
CA ALA A 73 2.79 22.18 23.07
C ALA A 73 1.88 20.98 22.72
N GLU A 74 1.27 20.98 21.53
CA GLU A 74 0.44 19.85 21.06
C GLU A 74 1.27 18.59 20.84
N LYS A 75 2.51 18.70 20.34
CA LYS A 75 3.40 17.54 20.20
C LYS A 75 3.76 16.92 21.54
N GLU A 76 4.05 17.76 22.54
CA GLU A 76 4.36 17.30 23.89
C GLU A 76 3.16 16.62 24.54
N GLU A 77 1.97 17.18 24.38
CA GLU A 77 0.72 16.58 24.89
C GLU A 77 0.44 15.23 24.22
N VAL A 78 0.51 15.15 22.89
CA VAL A 78 0.31 13.88 22.16
C VAL A 78 1.35 12.84 22.56
N ARG A 79 2.62 13.24 22.78
CA ARG A 79 3.68 12.32 23.24
C ARG A 79 3.44 11.85 24.67
N ARG A 80 2.90 12.71 25.54
CA ARG A 80 2.52 12.37 26.91
C ARG A 80 1.34 11.39 26.94
N GLU A 81 0.31 11.61 26.14
CA GLU A 81 -0.85 10.71 26.03
C GLU A 81 -0.48 9.35 25.44
N ASN A 82 0.46 9.32 24.48
CA ASN A 82 0.91 8.10 23.81
C ASN A 82 2.19 7.51 24.41
N SER A 83 2.54 7.84 25.65
CA SER A 83 3.78 7.36 26.30
C SER A 83 3.88 5.82 26.33
N TRP A 84 2.74 5.14 26.46
CA TRP A 84 2.62 3.67 26.44
C TRP A 84 3.17 3.01 25.16
N ALA A 85 3.26 3.74 24.05
CA ALA A 85 3.79 3.24 22.79
C ALA A 85 5.32 3.42 22.67
N PHE A 86 5.95 4.06 23.65
CA PHE A 86 7.38 4.38 23.69
C PHE A 86 8.10 3.83 24.94
N GLU A 87 7.41 3.02 25.75
CA GLU A 87 7.99 2.18 26.82
C GLU A 87 8.48 0.85 26.26
#